data_AF-M2TKW8-F1
#
_entry.id   AF-M2TKW8-F1
#
_cell.length_a   1.000
_cell.length_b   1.000
_cell.length_c   1.000
_cell.angle_alpha   90.00
_cell.angle_beta   90.00
_cell.angle_gamma   90.00
#
_symmetry.space_group_name_H-M   'P 1'
#
loop_
_entity.id
_entity.type
_entity.pdbx_description
1 polymer ?
#
loop_
_entity_poly.entity_id
_entity_poly.type
_entity_poly.pdbx_seq_one_letter_code
_entity_poly.pdbx_strand_id
1 'polypeptide(L)'
;MADGLMNTENEFPSEWEHSQTWKDDQDRIRKATGGSMGNIVNGEDGYIIAGSNYAPWETRTPDVEDWELPDTKWTDIVAVLWTKNAAGSEVKRIYRSKIEYDESKALMETALEKIKKSGNLNDLPMWPGTDFTPGKNPTKTPMRPATEAFMGLLGCSHAAGPAYLFIQYRAVFGKKRINKIKIWKSENTDKNPILNMLLYVEDVP
;
A
#
# COMPACT_ATOMS: atom_id res chain seq x y z
N MET A 1 -18.86 -9.41 -12.39
CA MET A 1 -17.84 -8.69 -13.16
C MET A 1 -16.58 -8.67 -12.33
N ALA A 2 -15.52 -9.37 -12.78
CA ALA A 2 -14.22 -9.34 -12.13
C ALA A 2 -13.66 -7.92 -12.24
N ASP A 3 -13.09 -7.44 -11.16
CA ASP A 3 -12.58 -6.10 -10.93
C ASP A 3 -11.28 -5.79 -11.68
N GLY A 4 -11.10 -6.30 -12.90
CA GLY A 4 -9.97 -6.05 -13.79
C GLY A 4 -8.60 -6.53 -13.30
N LEU A 5 -8.49 -7.07 -12.07
CA LEU A 5 -7.25 -7.67 -11.53
C LEU A 5 -6.98 -9.08 -12.06
N MET A 6 -7.82 -9.60 -12.97
CA MET A 6 -7.68 -10.93 -13.56
C MET A 6 -6.97 -10.90 -14.92
N ASN A 7 -6.69 -9.70 -15.46
CA ASN A 7 -5.90 -9.56 -16.66
C ASN A 7 -4.43 -9.39 -16.28
N THR A 8 -3.66 -10.47 -16.42
CA THR A 8 -2.22 -10.50 -16.15
C THR A 8 -1.41 -10.20 -17.41
N GLU A 9 -2.06 -10.01 -18.56
CA GLU A 9 -1.38 -9.47 -19.74
C GLU A 9 -0.93 -8.05 -19.40
N ASN A 10 0.36 -7.76 -19.63
CA ASN A 10 1.01 -6.47 -19.34
C ASN A 10 1.26 -6.18 -17.84
N GLU A 11 1.34 -7.22 -17.01
CA GLU A 11 1.96 -7.12 -15.69
C GLU A 11 3.49 -7.08 -15.77
N PHE A 12 4.07 -6.12 -15.05
CA PHE A 12 5.53 -5.98 -14.92
C PHE A 12 5.93 -6.19 -13.45
N PRO A 13 6.21 -7.44 -13.02
CA PRO A 13 6.68 -7.73 -11.68
C PRO A 13 8.14 -7.28 -11.51
N SER A 14 8.44 -6.72 -10.34
CA SER A 14 9.81 -6.36 -9.96
C SER A 14 9.94 -6.36 -8.44
N GLU A 15 11.07 -6.89 -7.97
CA GLU A 15 11.46 -6.82 -6.57
C GLU A 15 12.74 -5.99 -6.44
N TRP A 16 12.72 -5.04 -5.53
CA TRP A 16 13.93 -4.40 -5.05
C TRP A 16 14.42 -5.16 -3.82
N GLU A 17 15.70 -5.52 -3.81
CA GLU A 17 16.34 -6.21 -2.69
C GLU A 17 17.56 -5.44 -2.19
N HIS A 18 17.69 -5.40 -0.87
CA HIS A 18 18.82 -4.83 -0.17
C HIS A 18 19.75 -5.93 0.37
N SER A 19 20.25 -6.76 -0.56
CA SER A 19 21.00 -7.98 -0.26
C SER A 19 22.52 -7.83 -0.42
N GLN A 20 22.99 -6.70 -0.96
CA GLN A 20 24.41 -6.46 -1.22
C GLN A 20 24.95 -5.28 -0.42
N THR A 21 26.23 -5.39 -0.05
CA THR A 21 26.99 -4.26 0.48
C THR A 21 27.30 -3.30 -0.66
N TRP A 22 27.19 -1.99 -0.44
CA TRP A 22 27.55 -0.99 -1.45
C TRP A 22 28.41 0.11 -0.85
N LYS A 23 29.07 0.88 -1.72
CA LYS A 23 29.83 2.07 -1.35
C LYS A 23 28.95 3.29 -1.61
N ASP A 24 28.75 4.15 -0.63
CA ASP A 24 28.02 5.41 -0.81
C ASP A 24 28.88 6.49 -1.48
N ASP A 25 28.27 7.63 -1.81
CA ASP A 25 28.95 8.77 -2.45
C ASP A 25 30.07 9.39 -1.59
N GLN A 26 30.15 9.01 -0.31
CA GLN A 26 31.18 9.43 0.63
C GLN A 26 32.24 8.34 0.85
N ASP A 27 32.29 7.36 -0.04
CA ASP A 27 33.20 6.22 0.01
C ASP A 27 33.03 5.31 1.25
N ARG A 28 31.91 5.42 1.98
CA ARG A 28 31.63 4.55 3.13
C ARG A 28 31.00 3.26 2.67
N ILE A 29 31.39 2.17 3.31
CA ILE A 29 30.79 0.85 3.11
C ILE A 29 29.48 0.81 3.87
N ARG A 30 28.41 0.42 3.18
CA ARG A 30 27.06 0.28 3.72
C ARG A 30 26.65 -1.18 3.66
N LYS A 31 26.27 -1.76 4.80
CA LYS A 31 25.90 -3.18 4.89
C LYS A 31 24.52 -3.47 4.34
N ALA A 32 24.36 -4.68 3.82
CA ALA A 32 23.05 -5.22 3.45
C ALA A 32 22.13 -5.29 4.68
N THR A 33 20.84 -5.03 4.49
CA THR A 33 19.83 -5.14 5.57
C THR A 33 18.83 -6.26 5.32
N GLY A 34 18.84 -6.90 4.15
CA GLY A 34 17.83 -7.88 3.77
C GLY A 34 16.45 -7.30 3.48
N GLY A 35 16.32 -5.97 3.38
CA GLY A 35 15.07 -5.32 3.03
C GLY A 35 14.63 -5.74 1.63
N SER A 36 13.32 -5.95 1.43
CA SER A 36 12.80 -6.33 0.11
C SER A 36 11.46 -5.67 -0.18
N MET A 37 11.22 -5.30 -1.43
CA MET A 37 10.01 -4.64 -1.86
C MET A 37 9.55 -5.18 -3.22
N GLY A 38 8.71 -6.21 -3.19
CA GLY A 38 8.06 -6.80 -4.37
C GLY A 38 6.81 -6.04 -4.81
N ASN A 39 6.74 -5.71 -6.10
CA ASN A 39 5.64 -4.97 -6.70
C ASN A 39 5.31 -5.48 -8.12
N ILE A 40 4.05 -5.29 -8.54
CA ILE A 40 3.60 -5.48 -9.92
C ILE A 40 2.93 -4.19 -10.37
N VAL A 41 3.20 -3.74 -11.59
CA VAL A 41 2.48 -2.62 -12.22
C VAL A 41 1.83 -3.09 -13.51
N ASN A 42 0.65 -2.55 -13.80
CA ASN A 42 -0.02 -2.70 -15.08
C ASN A 42 -0.56 -1.34 -15.50
N GLY A 43 0.02 -0.78 -16.57
CA GLY A 43 -0.37 0.53 -17.09
C GLY A 43 -1.65 0.52 -17.91
N GLU A 44 -2.00 -0.59 -18.54
CA GLU A 44 -3.22 -0.70 -19.36
C GLU A 44 -4.47 -0.73 -18.49
N ASP A 45 -4.47 -1.60 -17.47
CA ASP A 45 -5.54 -1.73 -16.51
C ASP A 45 -5.43 -0.72 -15.35
N GLY A 46 -4.30 -0.02 -15.24
CA GLY A 46 -4.11 1.07 -14.29
C GLY A 46 -4.08 0.59 -12.84
N TYR A 47 -3.31 -0.46 -12.54
CA TYR A 47 -3.16 -0.94 -11.18
C TYR A 47 -1.72 -1.16 -10.75
N ILE A 48 -1.51 -1.09 -9.44
CA ILE A 48 -0.26 -1.46 -8.75
C ILE A 48 -0.62 -2.52 -7.72
N ILE A 49 0.15 -3.60 -7.66
CA ILE A 49 0.08 -4.60 -6.58
C ILE A 49 1.35 -4.47 -5.76
N ALA A 50 1.21 -4.14 -4.49
CA ALA A 50 2.25 -4.17 -3.49
C ALA A 50 2.14 -5.49 -2.72
N GLY A 51 3.14 -6.35 -2.90
CA GLY A 51 3.26 -7.62 -2.20
C GLY A 51 3.87 -7.45 -0.82
N SER A 52 4.76 -8.39 -0.47
CA SER A 52 5.62 -8.26 0.70
C SER A 52 6.58 -7.07 0.52
N ASN A 53 6.49 -6.10 1.42
CA ASN A 53 7.38 -4.94 1.43
C ASN A 53 7.93 -4.73 2.85
N TYR A 54 9.19 -5.06 3.04
CA TYR A 54 9.91 -4.88 4.29
C TYR A 54 11.01 -3.84 4.10
N ALA A 55 10.89 -2.73 4.82
CA ALA A 55 11.84 -1.64 4.73
C ALA A 55 13.19 -2.04 5.34
N PRO A 56 14.31 -1.48 4.85
CA PRO A 56 15.64 -1.75 5.39
C PRO A 56 15.77 -1.55 6.91
N TRP A 57 15.04 -0.57 7.46
CA TRP A 57 15.06 -0.31 8.91
C TRP A 57 14.41 -1.44 9.73
N GLU A 58 13.41 -2.15 9.18
CA GLU A 58 12.70 -3.25 9.84
C GLU A 58 13.51 -4.55 9.80
N THR A 59 14.26 -4.79 8.73
CA THR A 59 14.94 -6.07 8.48
C THR A 59 16.41 -6.07 8.89
N ARG A 60 16.97 -4.90 9.24
CA ARG A 60 18.39 -4.75 9.58
C ARG A 60 18.82 -5.70 10.69
N THR A 61 20.05 -6.19 10.58
CA THR A 61 20.70 -6.91 11.68
C THR A 61 21.19 -5.91 12.74
N PRO A 62 21.39 -6.33 14.00
CA PRO A 62 21.80 -5.45 15.08
C PRO A 62 23.13 -4.72 14.87
N ASP A 63 23.97 -5.19 13.96
CA ASP A 63 25.28 -4.62 13.63
C ASP A 63 25.24 -3.56 12.51
N VAL A 64 24.06 -3.27 11.96
CA VAL A 64 23.86 -2.19 10.97
C VAL A 64 23.43 -0.91 11.70
N GLU A 65 24.26 0.11 11.65
CA GLU A 65 23.99 1.41 12.26
C GLU A 65 22.98 2.24 11.45
N ASP A 66 22.29 3.18 12.09
CA ASP A 66 21.27 4.03 11.43
C ASP A 66 21.83 4.76 10.21
N TRP A 67 23.08 5.25 10.30
CA TRP A 67 23.73 5.95 9.20
C TRP A 67 24.03 5.04 8.02
N GLU A 68 24.01 3.71 8.19
CA GLU A 68 24.25 2.73 7.12
C GLU A 68 22.99 2.44 6.31
N LEU A 69 21.80 2.71 6.86
CA LEU A 69 20.54 2.45 6.18
C LEU A 69 20.39 3.32 4.91
N PRO A 70 19.87 2.75 3.81
CA PRO A 70 19.47 3.54 2.66
C PRO A 70 18.17 4.29 2.98
N ASP A 71 17.98 5.47 2.39
CA ASP A 71 16.75 6.27 2.54
C ASP A 71 15.63 5.83 1.58
N THR A 72 15.84 4.72 0.85
CA THR A 72 14.93 4.18 -0.15
C THR A 72 13.55 3.90 0.43
N LYS A 73 12.52 4.51 -0.15
CA LYS A 73 11.12 4.31 0.22
C LYS A 73 10.42 3.44 -0.81
N TRP A 74 9.39 2.72 -0.36
CA TRP A 74 8.52 1.95 -1.26
C TRP A 74 7.98 2.80 -2.42
N THR A 75 7.66 4.07 -2.15
CA THR A 75 7.16 5.01 -3.14
C THR A 75 8.16 5.27 -4.26
N ASP A 76 9.46 5.27 -3.96
CA ASP A 76 10.52 5.54 -4.94
C ASP A 76 10.64 4.37 -5.92
N ILE A 77 10.62 3.15 -5.38
CA ILE A 77 10.65 1.91 -6.18
C ILE A 77 9.45 1.85 -7.11
N VAL A 78 8.25 2.11 -6.59
CA VAL A 78 7.02 2.08 -7.39
C VAL A 78 7.00 3.18 -8.45
N ALA A 79 7.47 4.39 -8.14
CA ALA A 79 7.52 5.48 -9.10
C ALA A 79 8.48 5.18 -10.27
N VAL A 80 9.65 4.61 -10.00
CA VAL A 80 10.59 4.16 -11.03
C VAL A 80 9.96 3.05 -11.87
N LEU A 81 9.36 2.05 -11.23
CA LEU A 81 8.74 0.92 -11.92
C LEU A 81 7.58 1.37 -12.82
N TRP A 82 6.73 2.28 -12.33
CA TRP A 82 5.65 2.88 -13.11
C TRP A 82 6.18 3.70 -14.28
N THR A 83 7.17 4.57 -14.05
CA THR A 83 7.77 5.39 -15.12
C THR A 83 8.39 4.53 -16.21
N LYS A 84 8.99 3.40 -15.86
CA LYS A 84 9.61 2.50 -16.83
C LYS A 84 8.61 1.74 -17.69
N ASN A 85 7.50 1.26 -17.11
CA ASN A 85 6.63 0.27 -17.77
C ASN A 85 5.20 0.77 -18.05
N ALA A 86 4.78 1.87 -17.42
CA ALA A 86 3.42 2.40 -17.45
C ALA A 86 3.39 3.94 -17.55
N ALA A 87 4.47 4.56 -18.07
CA ALA A 87 4.51 6.00 -18.27
C ALA A 87 3.36 6.49 -19.16
N GLY A 88 2.71 7.58 -18.75
CA GLY A 88 1.56 8.15 -19.45
C GLY A 88 0.22 7.43 -19.17
N SER A 89 0.25 6.26 -18.53
CA SER A 89 -0.96 5.56 -18.11
C SER A 89 -1.60 6.16 -16.86
N GLU A 90 -2.90 5.93 -16.72
CA GLU A 90 -3.67 6.33 -15.55
C GLU A 90 -3.64 5.24 -14.46
N VAL A 91 -3.15 5.59 -13.26
CA VAL A 91 -3.33 4.73 -12.08
C VAL A 91 -4.74 4.89 -11.50
N LYS A 92 -5.45 3.76 -11.38
CA LYS A 92 -6.84 3.68 -10.91
C LYS A 92 -6.95 2.93 -9.58
N ARG A 93 -6.05 1.98 -9.33
CA ARG A 93 -6.13 1.04 -8.20
C ARG A 93 -4.76 0.73 -7.61
N ILE A 94 -4.68 0.59 -6.29
CA ILE A 94 -3.50 0.07 -5.61
C ILE A 94 -3.94 -1.05 -4.67
N TYR A 95 -3.43 -2.26 -4.91
CA TYR A 95 -3.67 -3.43 -4.10
C TYR A 95 -2.50 -3.63 -3.12
N ARG A 96 -2.81 -3.73 -1.84
CA ARG A 96 -1.89 -4.11 -0.76
C ARG A 96 -2.26 -5.52 -0.32
N SER A 97 -1.42 -6.49 -0.66
CA SER A 97 -1.67 -7.89 -0.29
C SER A 97 -0.99 -8.23 1.03
N LYS A 98 -1.53 -9.24 1.72
CA LYS A 98 -0.91 -9.87 2.91
C LYS A 98 -0.44 -8.87 3.97
N ILE A 99 -1.37 -8.08 4.49
CA ILE A 99 -1.11 -7.05 5.50
C ILE A 99 -0.85 -7.71 6.86
N GLU A 100 0.41 -7.72 7.26
CA GLU A 100 0.86 -8.29 8.54
C GLU A 100 1.11 -7.23 9.62
N TYR A 101 1.21 -5.95 9.26
CA TYR A 101 1.57 -4.88 10.18
C TYR A 101 0.46 -4.55 11.19
N ASP A 102 0.77 -4.65 12.48
CA ASP A 102 -0.21 -4.60 13.56
C ASP A 102 -0.92 -3.25 13.69
N GLU A 103 -0.23 -2.14 13.45
CA GLU A 103 -0.85 -0.80 13.45
C GLU A 103 -1.94 -0.69 12.36
N SER A 104 -1.67 -1.24 11.17
CA SER A 104 -2.66 -1.26 10.10
C SER A 104 -3.84 -2.18 10.41
N LYS A 105 -3.58 -3.33 11.05
CA LYS A 105 -4.65 -4.23 11.53
C LYS A 105 -5.54 -3.54 12.56
N ALA A 106 -4.97 -2.92 13.59
CA ALA A 106 -5.73 -2.23 14.64
C ALA A 106 -6.61 -1.10 14.07
N LEU A 107 -6.12 -0.36 13.06
CA LEU A 107 -6.90 0.65 12.36
C LEU A 107 -8.03 0.05 11.50
N MET A 108 -7.84 -1.15 10.93
CA MET A 108 -8.93 -1.89 10.26
C MET A 108 -10.01 -2.32 11.25
N GLU A 109 -9.64 -2.85 12.41
CA GLU A 109 -10.57 -3.24 13.48
C GLU A 109 -11.41 -2.04 13.93
N THR A 110 -10.72 -0.94 14.25
CA THR A 110 -11.36 0.33 14.64
C THR A 110 -12.31 0.84 13.56
N ALA A 111 -11.91 0.77 12.28
CA ALA A 111 -12.75 1.21 11.18
C ALA A 111 -14.02 0.36 11.03
N LEU A 112 -13.92 -0.96 11.22
CA LEU A 112 -15.08 -1.87 11.20
C LEU A 112 -16.05 -1.57 12.34
N GLU A 113 -15.54 -1.37 13.55
CA GLU A 113 -16.36 -1.01 14.73
C GLU A 113 -17.11 0.30 14.52
N LYS A 114 -16.47 1.31 13.93
CA LYS A 114 -17.09 2.61 13.60
C LYS A 114 -18.28 2.48 12.67
N ILE A 115 -18.31 1.46 11.82
CA ILE A 115 -19.45 1.16 10.93
C ILE A 115 -20.34 0.04 11.48
N LYS A 116 -20.25 -0.26 12.78
CA LYS A 116 -21.06 -1.26 13.50
C LYS A 116 -20.90 -2.68 12.96
N LYS A 117 -19.73 -3.00 12.40
CA LYS A 117 -19.33 -4.38 12.09
C LYS A 117 -18.49 -4.96 13.22
N SER A 118 -18.27 -6.26 13.19
CA SER A 118 -17.30 -6.90 14.11
C SER A 118 -15.93 -6.29 13.91
N GLY A 119 -15.29 -5.86 15.00
CA GLY A 119 -13.89 -5.46 15.02
C GLY A 119 -12.93 -6.65 14.88
N ASN A 120 -13.40 -7.89 14.95
CA ASN A 120 -12.55 -9.06 14.77
C ASN A 120 -12.25 -9.29 13.28
N LEU A 121 -10.98 -9.21 12.89
CA LEU A 121 -10.55 -9.40 11.50
C LEU A 121 -10.83 -10.82 10.96
N ASN A 122 -11.03 -11.80 11.84
CA ASN A 122 -11.49 -13.13 11.44
C ASN A 122 -12.92 -13.12 10.88
N ASP A 123 -13.75 -12.14 11.24
CA ASP A 123 -15.12 -12.01 10.77
C ASP A 123 -15.22 -11.18 9.47
N LEU A 124 -14.10 -10.63 9.00
CA LEU A 124 -14.05 -9.89 7.76
C LEU A 124 -14.52 -10.80 6.60
N PRO A 125 -15.40 -10.34 5.70
CA PRO A 125 -15.83 -11.17 4.59
C PRO A 125 -14.66 -11.44 3.64
N MET A 126 -14.74 -12.58 2.96
CA MET A 126 -13.95 -12.80 1.75
C MET A 126 -14.32 -11.77 0.68
N TRP A 127 -13.61 -11.77 -0.45
CA TRP A 127 -13.96 -10.95 -1.60
C TRP A 127 -15.49 -11.03 -1.88
N PRO A 128 -16.21 -9.90 -2.03
CA PRO A 128 -15.74 -8.52 -2.30
C PRO A 128 -15.46 -7.63 -1.09
N GLY A 129 -15.39 -8.17 0.13
CA GLY A 129 -14.93 -7.39 1.29
C GLY A 129 -15.91 -6.34 1.80
N THR A 130 -15.35 -5.32 2.47
CA THR A 130 -16.06 -4.15 2.99
C THR A 130 -15.52 -2.86 2.38
N ASP A 131 -16.41 -2.01 1.89
CA ASP A 131 -16.08 -0.69 1.32
C ASP A 131 -16.18 0.43 2.35
N PHE A 132 -15.23 1.37 2.23
CA PHE A 132 -15.16 2.62 2.99
C PHE A 132 -15.01 3.77 2.01
N THR A 133 -15.78 4.83 2.19
CA THR A 133 -15.73 6.04 1.33
C THR A 133 -15.70 7.29 2.21
N PRO A 134 -15.06 8.39 1.75
CA PRO A 134 -14.95 9.62 2.53
C PRO A 134 -16.32 10.30 2.78
N GLY A 135 -17.30 10.01 1.91
CA GLY A 135 -18.59 10.69 1.91
C GLY A 135 -18.50 12.15 1.44
N LYS A 136 -19.63 12.87 1.51
CA LYS A 136 -19.69 14.30 1.18
C LYS A 136 -19.07 15.13 2.32
N ASN A 137 -18.17 16.05 1.97
CA ASN A 137 -17.44 16.96 2.88
C ASN A 137 -16.70 16.23 4.02
N PRO A 138 -15.67 15.42 3.70
CA PRO A 138 -15.01 14.52 4.67
C PRO A 138 -14.30 15.23 5.83
N THR A 139 -14.02 16.53 5.69
CA THR A 139 -13.34 17.35 6.71
C THR A 139 -14.30 18.09 7.65
N LYS A 140 -15.62 17.99 7.45
CA LYS A 140 -16.60 18.66 8.31
C LYS A 140 -16.67 17.97 9.68
N THR A 141 -16.56 18.76 10.74
CA THR A 141 -16.70 18.29 12.13
C THR A 141 -18.12 18.50 12.67
N PRO A 142 -18.65 17.58 13.50
CA PRO A 142 -18.10 16.23 13.75
C PRO A 142 -18.22 15.34 12.50
N MET A 143 -17.24 14.46 12.29
CA MET A 143 -17.26 13.51 11.18
C MET A 143 -18.36 12.47 11.39
N ARG A 144 -18.98 12.01 10.29
CA ARG A 144 -19.86 10.83 10.34
C ARG A 144 -19.02 9.58 10.61
N PRO A 145 -19.53 8.56 11.33
CA PRO A 145 -18.74 7.36 11.64
C PRO A 145 -18.13 6.67 10.41
N ALA A 146 -18.85 6.61 9.29
CA ALA A 146 -18.32 6.05 8.04
C ALA A 146 -17.19 6.90 7.43
N THR A 147 -17.27 8.23 7.55
CA THR A 147 -16.20 9.14 7.13
C THR A 147 -14.99 8.98 8.05
N GLU A 148 -15.20 8.92 9.36
CA GLU A 148 -14.15 8.70 10.35
C GLU A 148 -13.44 7.36 10.13
N ALA A 149 -14.18 6.29 9.84
CA ALA A 149 -13.64 4.98 9.50
C ALA A 149 -12.76 5.03 8.24
N PHE A 150 -13.22 5.72 7.18
CA PHE A 150 -12.42 5.93 5.97
C PHE A 150 -11.13 6.73 6.27
N MET A 151 -11.23 7.82 7.05
CA MET A 151 -10.07 8.64 7.39
C MET A 151 -9.07 7.89 8.28
N GLY A 152 -9.57 7.06 9.21
CA GLY A 152 -8.74 6.18 10.03
C GLY A 152 -7.98 5.15 9.20
N LEU A 153 -8.65 4.51 8.23
CA LEU A 153 -8.00 3.62 7.28
C LEU A 153 -6.99 4.37 6.40
N LEU A 154 -7.34 5.56 5.91
CA LEU A 154 -6.44 6.38 5.09
C LEU A 154 -5.15 6.75 5.84
N GLY A 155 -5.23 6.89 7.17
CA GLY A 155 -4.10 7.15 8.05
C GLY A 155 -3.20 5.94 8.33
N CYS A 156 -3.63 4.71 8.03
CA CYS A 156 -2.79 3.54 8.26
C CYS A 156 -1.64 3.47 7.25
N SER A 157 -0.51 2.89 7.64
CA SER A 157 0.68 2.77 6.80
C SER A 157 0.40 2.23 5.37
N HIS A 158 -0.52 1.27 5.24
CA HIS A 158 -0.87 0.63 3.96
C HIS A 158 -1.71 1.53 3.03
N ALA A 159 -2.41 2.53 3.55
CA ALA A 159 -3.14 3.52 2.75
C ALA A 159 -2.38 4.86 2.62
N ALA A 160 -1.67 5.24 3.67
CA ALA A 160 -0.83 6.43 3.71
C ALA A 160 0.33 6.32 2.72
N GLY A 161 0.95 5.15 2.54
CA GLY A 161 1.99 4.92 1.53
C GLY A 161 1.53 5.31 0.11
N PRO A 162 0.42 4.74 -0.39
CA PRO A 162 -0.21 5.18 -1.64
C PRO A 162 -0.55 6.68 -1.71
N ALA A 163 -1.05 7.28 -0.63
CA ALA A 163 -1.28 8.73 -0.61
C ALA A 163 0.03 9.52 -0.75
N TYR A 164 1.09 9.08 -0.06
CA TYR A 164 2.42 9.68 -0.12
C TYR A 164 3.07 9.54 -1.49
N LEU A 165 2.87 8.41 -2.18
CA LEU A 165 3.29 8.18 -3.56
C LEU A 165 2.78 9.32 -4.47
N PHE A 166 1.48 9.63 -4.39
CA PHE A 166 0.88 10.68 -5.23
C PHE A 166 1.29 12.09 -4.84
N ILE A 167 1.59 12.33 -3.55
CA ILE A 167 2.09 13.62 -3.08
C ILE A 167 3.51 13.86 -3.59
N GLN A 168 4.42 12.89 -3.39
CA GLN A 168 5.82 13.03 -3.78
C GLN A 168 6.02 12.98 -5.30
N TYR A 169 5.38 12.01 -5.96
CA TYR A 169 5.57 11.75 -7.38
C TYR A 169 4.44 12.33 -8.24
N ARG A 170 3.94 13.51 -7.85
CA ARG A 170 2.87 14.22 -8.57
C ARG A 170 3.18 14.47 -10.05
N ALA A 171 4.44 14.64 -10.41
CA ALA A 171 4.86 14.80 -11.81
C ALA A 171 4.65 13.52 -12.64
N VAL A 172 4.69 12.34 -12.01
CA VAL A 172 4.49 11.03 -12.65
C VAL A 172 3.01 10.66 -12.68
N PHE A 173 2.31 10.79 -11.55
CA PHE A 173 0.94 10.30 -11.40
C PHE A 173 -0.14 11.36 -11.61
N GLY A 174 0.23 12.64 -11.70
CA GLY A 174 -0.73 13.74 -11.67
C GLY A 174 -1.30 13.96 -10.26
N LYS A 175 -2.34 14.80 -10.19
CA LYS A 175 -3.01 15.15 -8.93
C LYS A 175 -4.09 14.10 -8.65
N LYS A 176 -3.77 13.10 -7.82
CA LYS A 176 -4.66 11.99 -7.48
C LYS A 176 -5.23 12.10 -6.06
N ARG A 177 -6.37 11.45 -5.81
CA ARG A 177 -6.90 11.19 -4.47
C ARG A 177 -7.43 9.76 -4.35
N ILE A 178 -7.37 9.23 -3.14
CA ILE A 178 -8.04 7.97 -2.79
C ILE A 178 -9.51 8.28 -2.50
N ASN A 179 -10.43 7.66 -3.25
CA ASN A 179 -11.88 7.90 -3.13
C ASN A 179 -12.64 6.73 -2.49
N LYS A 180 -12.01 5.56 -2.37
CA LYS A 180 -12.58 4.37 -1.74
C LYS A 180 -11.47 3.44 -1.27
N ILE A 181 -11.66 2.84 -0.10
CA ILE A 181 -10.80 1.78 0.43
C ILE A 181 -11.68 0.54 0.61
N LYS A 182 -11.22 -0.60 0.14
CA LYS A 182 -11.87 -1.89 0.32
C LYS A 182 -10.94 -2.81 1.08
N ILE A 183 -11.42 -3.50 2.11
CA ILE A 183 -10.66 -4.51 2.85
C ILE A 183 -11.38 -5.86 2.82
N TRP A 184 -10.63 -6.95 2.74
CA TRP A 184 -11.16 -8.32 2.76
C TRP A 184 -10.14 -9.28 3.35
N LYS A 185 -10.61 -10.47 3.73
CA LYS A 185 -9.73 -11.61 4.02
C LYS A 185 -9.65 -12.57 2.85
N SER A 186 -8.54 -13.26 2.70
CA SER A 186 -8.41 -14.46 1.88
C SER A 186 -8.29 -15.69 2.78
N GLU A 187 -8.66 -16.86 2.24
CA GLU A 187 -8.43 -18.13 2.93
C GLU A 187 -6.93 -18.34 3.19
N ASN A 188 -6.62 -18.90 4.35
CA ASN A 188 -5.29 -19.35 4.71
C ASN A 188 -5.43 -20.73 5.35
N THR A 189 -4.43 -21.58 5.13
CA THR A 189 -4.33 -22.91 5.77
C THR A 189 -4.09 -22.79 7.27
N ASP A 190 -3.48 -21.70 7.71
CA ASP A 190 -3.31 -21.36 9.12
C ASP A 190 -4.50 -20.52 9.61
N LYS A 191 -4.91 -20.71 10.87
CA LYS A 191 -6.10 -20.07 11.48
C LYS A 191 -6.11 -18.53 11.48
N ASN A 192 -5.10 -17.87 10.91
CA ASN A 192 -4.99 -16.43 10.79
C ASN A 192 -5.34 -15.97 9.36
N PRO A 193 -6.34 -15.09 9.19
CA PRO A 193 -6.77 -14.60 7.89
C PRO A 193 -5.65 -13.80 7.22
N ILE A 194 -5.47 -13.99 5.91
CA ILE A 194 -4.65 -13.09 5.10
C ILE A 194 -5.48 -11.85 4.81
N LEU A 195 -5.03 -10.70 5.33
CA LEU A 195 -5.74 -9.43 5.19
C LEU A 195 -5.23 -8.64 4.01
N ASN A 196 -6.16 -8.00 3.31
CA ASN A 196 -5.92 -7.36 2.04
C ASN A 196 -6.62 -6.00 1.98
N MET A 197 -6.02 -5.06 1.25
CA MET A 197 -6.59 -3.73 1.04
C MET A 197 -6.48 -3.30 -0.42
N LEU A 198 -7.56 -2.76 -0.98
CA LEU A 198 -7.60 -2.17 -2.31
C LEU A 198 -8.00 -0.70 -2.19
N LEU A 199 -7.14 0.16 -2.69
CA LEU A 199 -7.38 1.59 -2.77
C LEU A 199 -7.81 1.95 -4.18
N TYR A 200 -8.93 2.66 -4.29
CA TYR A 200 -9.39 3.22 -5.55
C TYR A 200 -8.97 4.68 -5.61
N VAL A 201 -8.48 5.05 -6.79
CA VAL A 201 -7.80 6.32 -7.05
C VAL A 201 -8.52 7.01 -8.19
N GLU A 202 -8.67 8.33 -8.09
CA GLU A 202 -9.20 9.17 -9.15
C GLU A 202 -8.43 10.48 -9.24
N ASP A 203 -8.55 11.16 -10.39
CA ASP A 203 -8.06 12.51 -10.55
C ASP A 203 -8.81 13.48 -9.64
N VAL A 204 -8.06 14.44 -9.08
CA VAL A 204 -8.64 15.58 -8.41
C VAL A 204 -8.93 16.65 -9.46
N PRO A 205 -10.18 17.18 -9.51
CA PRO A 205 -10.51 18.33 -10.33
C PRO A 205 -9.63 19.56 -10.07
#